data_AF-A0A959A9F9-F1
#
_entry.id   AF-A0A959A9F9-F1
#
_cell.length_a   1.000
_cell.length_b   1.000
_cell.length_c   1.000
_cell.angle_alpha   90.00
_cell.angle_beta   90.00
_cell.angle_gamma   90.00
#
_symmetry.space_group_name_H-M   'P 1'
#
loop_
_entity.id
_entity.type
_entity.pdbx_description
1 polymer ?
#
loop_
_entity_poly.entity_id
_entity_poly.type
_entity_poly.pdbx_seq_one_letter_code
_entity_poly.pdbx_strand_id
1 'polypeptide(L)' 'QGASKGQDSQYCIGNLVASSGTFRVYVYMKVSGGKYLIQELRFDKE' A
#
# COMPACT_ATOMS: atom_id res chain seq x y z
N GLN A 1 21.80 0.54 -20.25
CA GLN A 1 21.53 0.10 -18.86
C GLN A 1 20.02 0.26 -18.62
N GLY A 2 19.31 -0.85 -18.37
CA GLY A 2 17.85 -0.82 -18.18
C GLY A 2 17.52 -0.39 -16.76
N ALA A 3 17.00 0.82 -16.59
CA ALA A 3 16.46 1.25 -15.31
C ALA A 3 15.27 0.34 -14.98
N SER A 4 15.38 -0.41 -13.88
CA SER A 4 14.30 -1.21 -13.34
C SER A 4 13.08 -0.30 -13.16
N LYS A 5 11.98 -0.58 -13.85
CA LYS A 5 10.66 0.06 -13.67
C LYS A 5 10.03 -0.26 -12.28
N GLY A 6 10.87 -0.55 -11.28
CA GLY A 6 10.50 -1.06 -9.96
C GLY A 6 10.51 -0.02 -8.85
N GLN A 7 10.82 1.26 -9.15
CA GLN A 7 10.83 2.34 -8.14
C GLN A 7 9.53 3.17 -8.09
N ASP A 8 8.61 2.98 -9.03
CA ASP A 8 7.45 3.86 -9.17
C ASP A 8 6.21 3.38 -8.40
N SER A 9 6.26 2.20 -7.77
CA SER A 9 5.14 1.62 -7.03
C SER A 9 5.63 0.96 -5.73
N GLN A 10 4.95 1.27 -4.63
CA GLN A 10 5.18 0.71 -3.31
C GLN A 10 3.92 -0.03 -2.85
N TYR A 11 4.12 -1.17 -2.20
CA TYR A 11 3.04 -1.98 -1.65
C TYR A 11 3.33 -2.34 -0.20
N CYS A 12 2.32 -2.19 0.67
CA CYS A 12 2.39 -2.49 2.09
C CYS A 12 1.21 -3.39 2.49
N ILE A 13 1.49 -4.36 3.36
CA ILE A 13 0.47 -5.19 3.99
C ILE A 13 0.63 -5.07 5.50
N GLY A 14 -0.46 -4.88 6.23
CA GLY A 14 -0.46 -4.87 7.69
C GLY A 14 -1.83 -5.18 8.27
N ASN A 15 -1.92 -5.19 9.60
CA ASN A 15 -3.18 -5.37 10.31
C ASN A 15 -3.62 -4.05 10.96
N LEU A 16 -4.86 -3.65 10.71
CA LEU A 16 -5.54 -2.59 11.45
C LEU A 16 -6.32 -3.24 12.59
N VAL A 17 -5.91 -2.94 13.82
CA VAL A 17 -6.63 -3.37 15.04
C VAL A 17 -7.57 -2.24 15.45
N ALA A 18 -8.87 -2.49 15.35
CA ALA A 18 -9.93 -1.57 15.77
C ALA A 18 -10.80 -2.20 16.88
N SER A 19 -11.59 -1.40 17.58
CA SER A 19 -12.52 -1.93 18.60
C SER A 19 -13.56 -2.90 18.03
N SER A 20 -13.87 -2.80 16.74
CA SER A 20 -14.82 -3.66 16.02
C SER A 20 -14.20 -4.93 15.41
N GLY A 21 -12.89 -5.10 15.51
CA GLY A 21 -12.16 -6.27 15.00
C GLY A 21 -10.82 -5.93 14.34
N THR A 22 -10.15 -6.96 13.84
CA THR A 22 -8.91 -6.85 13.08
C THR A 22 -9.19 -6.95 11.59
N PHE A 23 -8.53 -6.09 10.80
CA PHE A 23 -8.63 -6.09 9.35
C PHE A 23 -7.24 -6.21 8.75
N ARG A 24 -7.08 -7.12 7.79
CA ARG A 24 -5.92 -7.13 6.91
C ARG A 24 -6.03 -5.94 5.95
N VAL A 25 -5.04 -5.06 5.98
CA VAL A 25 -4.98 -3.86 5.17
C VAL A 25 -3.91 -4.00 4.11
N TYR A 26 -4.29 -3.66 2.88
CA TYR A 26 -3.42 -3.58 1.72
C TYR A 26 -3.36 -2.12 1.26
N VAL A 27 -2.15 -1.59 1.10
CA VAL A 27 -1.93 -0.21 0.64
C VAL A 27 -1.08 -0.26 -0.62
N TYR A 28 -1.65 0.18 -1.74
CA TYR A 28 -0.93 0.37 -2.99
C TYR A 28 -0.67 1.86 -3.20
N MET A 29 0.60 2.21 -3.39
CA MET A 29 1.05 3.57 -3.59
C MET A 29 1.88 3.68 -4.86
N LYS A 30 1.75 4.79 -5.57
CA LYS A 30 2.69 5.18 -6.63
C LYS A 30 3.64 6.25 -6.12
N VAL A 31 4.86 6.27 -6.62
CA VAL A 31 5.84 7.34 -6.37
C VAL A 31 5.76 8.34 -7.52
N SER A 32 5.49 9.61 -7.19
CA SER A 32 5.45 10.69 -8.17
C SER A 32 6.14 11.93 -7.61
N GLY A 33 7.24 12.34 -8.26
CA GLY A 33 8.04 13.48 -7.79
C GLY A 33 8.59 13.28 -6.37
N GLY A 34 8.96 12.05 -6.00
CA GLY A 34 9.43 11.70 -4.66
C GLY A 34 8.33 11.62 -3.59
N LYS A 35 7.06 11.80 -3.96
CA LYS A 35 5.91 11.65 -3.05
C LYS A 35 5.24 10.32 -3.27
N TYR A 36 4.85 9.65 -2.17
CA TYR A 36 3.99 8.48 -2.21
C TYR A 36 2.53 8.91 -2.29
N LEU A 37 1.83 8.46 -3.32
CA LEU A 37 0.42 8.73 -3.55
C LEU A 37 -0.35 7.41 -3.46
N ILE A 38 -1.29 7.32 -2.52
CA ILE A 38 -2.17 6.15 -2.38
C ILE A 38 -3.02 6.04 -3.66
N GLN A 39 -3.03 4.85 -4.26
CA GLN A 39 -3.87 4.51 -5.40
C GLN A 39 -5.03 3.61 -4.98
N GLU A 40 -4.79 2.70 -4.02
CA GLU A 40 -5.81 1.78 -3.54
C GLU A 40 -5.57 1.45 -2.05
N LEU A 41 -6.68 1.33 -1.32
CA LEU A 41 -6.75 0.77 0.01
C LEU A 41 -7.78 -0.36 0.00
N ARG A 42 -7.39 -1.54 0.46
CA ARG A 42 -8.30 -2.66 0.64
C ARG A 42 -8.25 -3.14 2.09
N PHE A 43 -9.44 -3.38 2.64
CA PHE A 43 -9.64 -3.91 3.99
C PHE A 43 -10.36 -5.24 3.88
N ASP A 44 -9.70 -6.31 4.31
CA ASP A 44 -10.32 -7.61 4.45
C ASP A 44 -10.52 -7.86 5.94
N LYS A 45 -11.74 -8.21 6.35
CA LYS A 45 -11.99 -8.66 7.72
C LYS A 45 -11.28 -10.01 7.91
N GLU A 46 -10.45 -10.12 8.95
CA GLU A 46 -9.83 -11.42 9.31
C GLU A 46 -10.87 -12.43 9.79
#